data_AF-A0A3D6CBX4-F1
#
_entry.id   AF-A0A3D6CBX4-F1
#
_cell.length_a   1.000
_cell.length_b   1.000
_cell.length_c   1.000
_cell.angle_alpha   90.00
_cell.angle_beta   90.00
_cell.angle_gamma   90.00
#
_symmetry.space_group_name_H-M   'P 1'
#
loop_
_entity.id
_entity.type
_entity.pdbx_description
1 polymer ?
#
loop_
_entity_poly.entity_id
_entity_poly.type
_entity_poly.pdbx_seq_one_letter_code
_entity_poly.pdbx_strand_id
1 'polypeptide(L)'
;MNFRLEFTPKTLAKPIRHEDKLFLIGSCFTEQIGQKLAHHKFRVIDNPNGILFNPVSIAASLSTYIAPKIYAEPDLFYHQELWGSWAHHTRFSHPDKQVALGRINESQQKAHRFLKEADWLMLTLGSAFVYEQSGAVVANCHKVPTDKFLKRLLSVEEVVDVLEKSLRETILLNPGLHCLVTISPVRHLRDGFVENNRSKATLILAVEELCRRMPQVFYFPAYELIIDDLRDYRFFAEDMVHPNYAATQYVWEKFRDTCFDKACIGLLDRIAEIVQAASHK
;
A
#
# COMPACT_ATOMS: atom_id res chain seq x y z
N MET A 1 -0.31 -6.76 -35.56
CA MET A 1 -0.85 -5.46 -35.10
C MET A 1 -0.57 -5.36 -33.61
N ASN A 2 0.05 -4.28 -33.14
CA ASN A 2 0.27 -4.07 -31.71
C ASN A 2 -0.99 -3.41 -31.12
N PHE A 3 -1.68 -4.10 -30.22
CA PHE A 3 -2.93 -3.63 -29.61
C PHE A 3 -2.71 -2.90 -28.27
N ARG A 4 -1.49 -2.44 -28.01
CA ARG A 4 -1.12 -1.73 -26.79
C ARG A 4 -0.69 -0.30 -27.08
N LEU A 5 -1.04 0.60 -26.17
CA LEU A 5 -0.53 1.97 -26.09
C LEU A 5 0.49 2.02 -24.95
N GLU A 6 1.66 1.43 -25.21
CA GLU A 6 2.70 1.37 -24.21
C GLU A 6 3.13 2.77 -23.77
N PHE A 7 3.11 3.01 -22.45
CA PHE A 7 3.66 4.24 -21.89
C PHE A 7 4.74 3.92 -20.85
N THR A 8 5.71 4.81 -20.76
CA THR A 8 6.82 4.70 -19.80
C THR A 8 6.61 5.72 -18.69
N PRO A 9 6.53 5.29 -17.42
CA PRO A 9 6.45 6.20 -16.29
C PRO A 9 7.62 7.19 -16.25
N LYS A 10 7.41 8.34 -15.60
CA LYS A 10 8.49 9.29 -15.36
C LYS A 10 9.52 8.68 -14.41
N THR A 11 10.80 8.81 -14.76
CA THR A 11 11.89 8.40 -13.88
C THR A 11 11.92 9.26 -12.62
N LEU A 12 12.21 8.65 -11.47
CA LEU A 12 12.39 9.37 -10.23
C LEU A 12 13.59 10.32 -10.32
N ALA A 13 13.43 11.56 -9.84
CA ALA A 13 14.52 12.52 -9.77
C ALA A 13 15.65 12.03 -8.84
N LYS A 14 15.28 11.38 -7.73
CA LYS A 14 16.18 10.63 -6.86
C LYS A 14 15.84 9.14 -7.02
N PRO A 15 16.72 8.31 -7.62
CA PRO A 15 16.47 6.89 -7.74
C PRO A 15 16.54 6.20 -6.37
N ILE A 16 15.75 5.13 -6.22
CA ILE A 16 15.87 4.19 -5.11
C ILE A 16 17.13 3.35 -5.34
N ARG A 17 17.95 3.20 -4.30
CA ARG A 17 19.16 2.38 -4.31
C ARG A 17 18.91 1.10 -3.52
N HIS A 18 19.72 0.05 -3.77
CA HIS A 18 19.54 -1.24 -3.11
C HIS A 18 19.69 -1.19 -1.58
N GLU A 19 20.54 -0.30 -1.09
CA GLU A 19 20.80 -0.10 0.34
C GLU A 19 19.68 0.65 1.08
N ASP A 20 18.80 1.32 0.33
CA ASP A 20 17.71 2.13 0.88
C ASP A 20 16.70 1.25 1.64
N LYS A 21 16.18 1.78 2.76
CA LYS A 21 15.15 1.15 3.57
C LYS A 21 13.76 1.57 3.08
N LEU A 22 12.95 0.61 2.65
CA LEU A 22 11.65 0.86 2.05
C LEU A 22 10.52 0.49 3.01
N PHE A 23 9.73 1.48 3.39
CA PHE A 23 8.51 1.30 4.18
C PHE A 23 7.31 1.28 3.23
N LEU A 24 6.60 0.16 3.14
CA LEU A 24 5.45 0.02 2.27
C LEU A 24 4.16 -0.11 3.07
N ILE A 25 3.11 0.60 2.66
CA ILE A 25 1.79 0.55 3.29
C ILE A 25 0.68 0.76 2.24
N GLY A 26 -0.40 0.00 2.35
CA GLY A 26 -1.56 0.13 1.48
C GLY A 26 -2.23 -1.19 1.11
N SER A 27 -2.77 -1.24 -0.10
CA SER A 27 -3.61 -2.34 -0.60
C SER A 27 -2.84 -3.67 -0.69
N CYS A 28 -3.52 -4.76 -1.07
CA CYS A 28 -2.88 -6.05 -1.35
C CYS A 28 -1.80 -5.96 -2.45
N PHE A 29 -1.87 -4.98 -3.35
CA PHE A 29 -0.84 -4.76 -4.36
C PHE A 29 0.50 -4.34 -3.74
N THR A 30 0.48 -3.74 -2.54
CA THR A 30 1.69 -3.47 -1.75
C THR A 30 2.44 -4.76 -1.42
N GLU A 31 1.74 -5.83 -1.04
CA GLU A 31 2.38 -7.10 -0.69
C GLU A 31 3.01 -7.76 -1.93
N GLN A 32 2.39 -7.62 -3.10
CA GLN A 32 2.94 -8.13 -4.38
C GLN A 32 4.27 -7.45 -4.74
N ILE A 33 4.33 -6.11 -4.67
CA ILE A 33 5.56 -5.36 -4.94
C ILE A 33 6.58 -5.57 -3.80
N GLY A 34 6.13 -5.62 -2.55
CA GLY A 34 6.96 -5.90 -1.38
C GLY A 34 7.66 -7.25 -1.46
N GLN A 35 6.96 -8.30 -1.88
CA GLN A 35 7.55 -9.63 -2.10
C GLN A 35 8.63 -9.61 -3.19
N LYS A 36 8.43 -8.83 -4.27
CA LYS A 36 9.44 -8.68 -5.32
C LYS A 36 10.68 -7.95 -4.82
N LEU A 37 10.51 -6.89 -4.04
CA LEU A 37 11.61 -6.18 -3.40
C LEU A 37 12.38 -7.10 -2.43
N ALA A 38 11.66 -7.86 -1.59
CA ALA A 38 12.26 -8.80 -0.66
C ALA A 38 12.98 -9.96 -1.37
N HIS A 39 12.43 -10.46 -2.48
CA HIS A 39 13.08 -11.47 -3.33
C HIS A 39 14.44 -10.99 -3.82
N HIS A 40 14.53 -9.71 -4.20
CA HIS A 40 15.79 -9.05 -4.59
C HIS A 40 16.58 -8.47 -3.41
N LYS A 41 16.29 -8.89 -2.17
CA LYS A 41 17.06 -8.58 -0.95
C LYS A 41 17.09 -7.10 -0.56
N PHE A 42 16.11 -6.31 -0.99
CA PHE A 42 15.91 -4.97 -0.42
C PHE A 42 15.54 -5.08 1.07
N ARG A 43 15.88 -4.03 1.83
CA ARG A 43 15.44 -3.88 3.23
C ARG A 43 14.04 -3.30 3.22
N VAL A 44 13.04 -4.15 3.47
CA VAL A 44 11.63 -3.74 3.41
C VAL A 44 10.89 -4.06 4.70
N ILE A 45 9.91 -3.21 5.01
CA ILE A 45 8.78 -3.57 5.87
C ILE A 45 7.50 -3.29 5.09
N ASP A 46 6.57 -4.24 5.06
CA ASP A 46 5.31 -4.10 4.32
C ASP A 46 4.10 -4.26 5.24
N ASN A 47 3.15 -3.32 5.09
CA ASN A 47 1.84 -3.34 5.71
C ASN A 47 1.86 -3.69 7.20
N PRO A 48 2.45 -2.90 8.12
CA PRO A 48 2.57 -3.30 9.52
C PRO A 48 1.21 -3.44 10.25
N ASN A 49 0.16 -2.80 9.77
CA ASN A 49 -1.23 -3.02 10.20
C ASN A 49 -1.99 -4.07 9.36
N GLY A 50 -1.32 -4.66 8.38
CA GLY A 50 -1.89 -5.47 7.31
C GLY A 50 -2.44 -4.61 6.18
N ILE A 51 -3.23 -5.22 5.30
CA ILE A 51 -3.74 -4.54 4.10
C ILE A 51 -4.69 -3.41 4.48
N LEU A 52 -4.41 -2.20 3.97
CA LEU A 52 -5.21 -0.99 4.16
C LEU A 52 -5.59 -0.40 2.80
N PHE A 53 -6.87 -0.14 2.57
CA PHE A 53 -7.30 0.33 1.25
C PHE A 53 -7.47 1.84 1.17
N ASN A 54 -7.97 2.48 2.22
CA ASN A 54 -8.39 3.88 2.15
C ASN A 54 -7.36 4.85 2.77
N PRO A 55 -7.30 6.09 2.26
CA PRO A 55 -6.38 7.13 2.74
C PRO A 55 -6.47 7.38 4.26
N VAL A 56 -7.68 7.42 4.82
CA VAL A 56 -7.90 7.71 6.25
C VAL A 56 -7.28 6.63 7.15
N SER A 57 -7.44 5.35 6.79
CA SER A 57 -6.89 4.23 7.56
C SER A 57 -5.36 4.16 7.46
N ILE A 58 -4.80 4.48 6.28
CA ILE A 58 -3.35 4.58 6.08
C ILE A 58 -2.79 5.70 6.95
N ALA A 59 -3.39 6.90 6.89
CA ALA A 59 -2.98 8.05 7.68
C ALA A 59 -3.09 7.79 9.19
N ALA A 60 -4.17 7.15 9.64
CA ALA A 60 -4.34 6.76 11.04
C ALA A 60 -3.23 5.81 11.50
N SER A 61 -2.84 4.84 10.67
CA SER A 61 -1.76 3.90 10.99
C SER A 61 -0.39 4.60 11.03
N LEU A 62 -0.11 5.51 10.09
CA LEU A 62 1.10 6.32 10.13
C LEU A 62 1.19 7.16 11.41
N SER A 63 0.07 7.77 11.83
CA SER A 63 -0.01 8.54 13.07
C SER A 63 0.34 7.70 14.29
N THR A 64 -0.15 6.44 14.37
CA THR A 64 0.22 5.55 15.49
C THR A 64 1.67 5.10 15.44
N TYR A 65 2.31 5.02 14.27
CA TYR A 65 3.76 4.76 14.20
C TYR A 65 4.56 5.98 14.64
N ILE A 66 4.11 7.20 14.30
CA ILE A 66 4.81 8.45 14.68
C ILE A 66 4.77 8.65 16.19
N ALA A 67 3.58 8.55 16.77
CA ALA A 67 3.36 8.53 18.22
C ALA A 67 3.10 7.07 18.63
N PRO A 68 4.15 6.28 18.96
CA PRO A 68 4.10 4.82 19.05
C PRO A 68 3.04 4.34 20.04
N LYS A 69 1.81 4.11 19.53
CA LYS A 69 0.66 3.67 20.33
C LYS A 69 0.94 2.27 20.89
N ILE A 70 0.66 2.08 22.17
CA ILE A 70 0.60 0.74 22.77
C ILE A 70 -0.87 0.35 22.81
N TYR A 71 -1.23 -0.70 22.07
CA TYR A 71 -2.57 -1.25 22.06
C TYR A 71 -2.81 -2.08 23.31
N ALA A 72 -3.99 -1.92 23.90
CA ALA A 72 -4.43 -2.63 25.09
C ALA A 72 -5.77 -3.33 24.84
N GLU A 73 -6.24 -4.09 25.83
CA GLU A 73 -7.49 -4.87 25.70
C GLU A 73 -8.71 -4.04 25.24
N PRO A 74 -8.91 -2.78 25.67
CA PRO A 74 -10.03 -1.96 25.17
C PRO A 74 -9.95 -1.59 23.68
N ASP A 75 -8.78 -1.73 23.05
CA ASP A 75 -8.62 -1.52 21.60
C ASP A 75 -9.08 -2.73 20.77
N LEU A 76 -9.41 -3.85 21.42
CA LEU A 76 -9.85 -5.08 20.76
C LEU A 76 -11.37 -5.26 20.86
N PHE A 77 -11.91 -5.91 19.85
CA PHE A 77 -13.27 -6.44 19.85
C PHE A 77 -13.23 -7.95 19.64
N TYR A 78 -14.29 -8.63 20.08
CA TYR A 78 -14.45 -10.07 19.89
C TYR A 78 -15.55 -10.36 18.87
N HIS A 79 -15.22 -11.10 17.82
CA HIS A 79 -16.16 -11.50 16.77
C HIS A 79 -15.74 -12.82 16.14
N GLN A 80 -16.69 -13.74 15.89
CA GLN A 80 -16.42 -15.05 15.27
C GLN A 80 -15.25 -15.80 15.93
N GLU A 81 -15.27 -15.88 17.26
CA GLU A 81 -14.24 -16.58 18.05
C GLU A 81 -12.82 -15.99 17.96
N LEU A 82 -12.71 -14.77 17.44
CA LEU A 82 -11.44 -14.07 17.29
C LEU A 82 -11.48 -12.72 17.99
N TRP A 83 -10.38 -12.41 18.68
CA TRP A 83 -10.06 -11.05 19.09
C TRP A 83 -9.38 -10.33 17.94
N GLY A 84 -9.87 -9.15 17.58
CA GLY A 84 -9.35 -8.32 16.49
C GLY A 84 -9.39 -6.84 16.83
N SER A 85 -8.79 -6.01 15.97
CA SER A 85 -8.82 -4.55 16.07
C SER A 85 -9.34 -3.95 14.77
N TRP A 86 -10.19 -2.93 14.86
CA TRP A 86 -10.72 -2.21 13.69
C TRP A 86 -9.63 -1.53 12.86
N ALA A 87 -8.47 -1.25 13.46
CA ALA A 87 -7.30 -0.67 12.79
C ALA A 87 -6.36 -1.70 12.12
N HIS A 88 -6.63 -3.01 12.24
CA HIS A 88 -5.72 -4.06 11.81
C HIS A 88 -6.41 -5.08 10.91
N HIS A 89 -5.66 -5.64 9.96
CA HIS A 89 -6.11 -6.75 9.14
C HIS A 89 -6.35 -8.01 9.98
N THR A 90 -7.27 -8.87 9.55
CA THR A 90 -7.63 -10.13 10.24
C THR A 90 -6.46 -11.09 10.47
N ARG A 91 -5.31 -10.89 9.79
CA ARG A 91 -4.07 -11.65 10.04
C ARG A 91 -3.51 -11.46 11.47
N PHE A 92 -3.86 -10.35 12.12
CA PHE A 92 -3.52 -10.07 13.52
C PHE A 92 -4.51 -10.67 14.52
N SER A 93 -5.69 -11.08 14.04
CA SER A 93 -6.72 -11.63 14.91
C SER A 93 -6.35 -13.00 15.44
N HIS A 94 -6.78 -13.33 16.66
CA HIS A 94 -6.45 -14.59 17.31
C HIS A 94 -7.51 -14.98 18.36
N PRO A 95 -7.79 -16.27 18.62
CA PRO A 95 -8.71 -16.69 19.69
C PRO A 95 -8.24 -16.28 21.09
N ASP A 96 -6.93 -16.22 21.29
CA ASP A 96 -6.30 -15.65 22.49
C ASP A 96 -6.02 -14.16 22.30
N LYS A 97 -6.65 -13.34 23.16
CA LYS A 97 -6.52 -11.88 23.22
C LYS A 97 -5.08 -11.41 23.44
N GLN A 98 -4.32 -12.07 24.31
CA GLN A 98 -2.95 -11.65 24.63
C GLN A 98 -2.01 -11.92 23.44
N VAL A 99 -2.24 -12.99 22.70
CA VAL A 99 -1.51 -13.27 21.46
C VAL A 99 -1.82 -12.22 20.39
N ALA A 100 -3.09 -11.83 20.22
CA ALA A 100 -3.46 -10.75 19.29
C ALA A 100 -2.77 -9.42 19.65
N LEU A 101 -2.83 -9.01 20.93
CA LEU A 101 -2.16 -7.81 21.43
C LEU A 101 -0.64 -7.87 21.25
N GLY A 102 -0.02 -9.01 21.55
CA GLY A 102 1.41 -9.22 21.38
C GLY A 102 1.84 -8.99 19.92
N ARG A 103 1.14 -9.62 18.97
CA ARG A 103 1.42 -9.45 17.52
C ARG A 103 1.24 -8.02 17.04
N ILE A 104 0.16 -7.36 17.47
CA ILE A 104 -0.12 -5.96 17.12
C ILE A 104 1.02 -5.06 17.63
N ASN A 105 1.33 -5.14 18.93
CA ASN A 105 2.32 -4.26 19.55
C ASN A 105 3.74 -4.53 19.04
N GLU A 106 4.09 -5.79 18.76
CA GLU A 106 5.37 -6.13 18.15
C GLU A 106 5.51 -5.51 16.75
N SER A 107 4.47 -5.64 15.91
CA SER A 107 4.44 -5.03 14.58
C SER A 107 4.52 -3.51 14.66
N GLN A 108 3.76 -2.90 15.58
CA GLN A 108 3.75 -1.47 15.83
C GLN A 108 5.13 -0.91 16.19
N GLN A 109 5.84 -1.58 17.10
CA GLN A 109 7.19 -1.18 17.50
C GLN A 109 8.20 -1.35 16.37
N LYS A 110 8.09 -2.43 15.58
CA LYS A 110 8.94 -2.64 14.40
C LYS A 110 8.71 -1.53 13.37
N ALA A 111 7.45 -1.17 13.11
CA ALA A 111 7.09 -0.09 12.20
C ALA A 111 7.62 1.27 12.65
N HIS A 112 7.43 1.63 13.93
CA HIS A 112 7.97 2.88 14.48
C HIS A 112 9.49 2.98 14.28
N ARG A 113 10.24 1.94 14.66
CA ARG A 113 11.70 1.93 14.52
C ARG A 113 12.13 2.04 13.05
N PHE A 114 11.49 1.28 12.16
CA PHE A 114 11.83 1.29 10.74
C PHE A 114 11.52 2.64 10.10
N LEU A 115 10.38 3.25 10.41
CA LEU A 115 9.94 4.53 9.82
C LEU A 115 10.92 5.68 10.11
N LYS A 116 11.54 5.69 11.30
CA LYS A 116 12.56 6.67 11.69
C LYS A 116 13.83 6.60 10.84
N GLU A 117 14.10 5.46 10.22
CA GLU A 117 15.31 5.22 9.43
C GLU A 117 15.00 4.94 7.96
N ALA A 118 13.73 4.97 7.55
CA ALA A 118 13.32 4.69 6.19
C ALA A 118 13.83 5.77 5.22
N ASP A 119 14.29 5.37 4.05
CA ASP A 119 14.66 6.28 2.98
C ASP A 119 13.45 6.59 2.09
N TRP A 120 12.54 5.61 1.94
CA TRP A 120 11.34 5.71 1.15
C TRP A 120 10.10 5.22 1.90
N LEU A 121 9.01 5.99 1.80
CA LEU A 121 7.66 5.58 2.15
C LEU A 121 6.86 5.38 0.86
N MET A 122 6.35 4.16 0.64
CA MET A 122 5.53 3.81 -0.50
C MET A 122 4.07 3.62 -0.09
N LEU A 123 3.17 4.47 -0.58
CA LEU A 123 1.74 4.42 -0.32
C LEU A 123 1.01 3.84 -1.52
N THR A 124 0.29 2.72 -1.33
CA THR A 124 -0.56 2.14 -2.39
C THR A 124 -2.04 2.30 -2.05
N LEU A 125 -2.70 3.30 -2.62
CA LEU A 125 -4.10 3.61 -2.35
C LEU A 125 -5.02 2.64 -3.09
N GLY A 126 -5.91 1.96 -2.35
CA GLY A 126 -6.83 0.97 -2.89
C GLY A 126 -8.18 1.56 -3.29
N SER A 127 -8.83 2.27 -2.36
CA SER A 127 -10.20 2.77 -2.52
C SER A 127 -10.40 4.09 -1.75
N ALA A 128 -11.17 5.01 -2.30
CA ALA A 128 -11.64 6.21 -1.60
C ALA A 128 -12.90 5.95 -0.76
N PHE A 129 -13.44 4.72 -0.77
CA PHE A 129 -14.53 4.37 0.15
C PHE A 129 -14.01 4.11 1.56
N VAL A 130 -14.71 4.68 2.52
CA VAL A 130 -14.55 4.40 3.95
C VAL A 130 -15.78 3.71 4.49
N TYR A 131 -15.56 2.92 5.53
CA TYR A 131 -16.61 2.33 6.35
C TYR A 131 -16.46 2.89 7.75
N GLU A 132 -17.53 3.42 8.30
CA GLU A 132 -17.55 4.04 9.61
C GLU A 132 -18.40 3.22 10.57
N GLN A 133 -17.90 3.03 11.80
CA GLN A 133 -18.63 2.42 12.90
C GLN A 133 -18.52 3.31 14.12
N SER A 134 -19.65 3.63 14.74
CA SER A 134 -19.72 4.52 15.91
C SER A 134 -18.97 5.85 15.72
N GLY A 135 -19.04 6.43 14.51
CA GLY A 135 -18.43 7.71 14.17
C GLY A 135 -16.93 7.67 13.85
N ALA A 136 -16.31 6.49 13.78
CA ALA A 136 -14.90 6.34 13.42
C ALA A 136 -14.74 5.44 12.18
N VAL A 137 -13.81 5.80 11.29
CA VAL A 137 -13.42 4.97 10.16
C VAL A 137 -12.72 3.70 10.65
N VAL A 138 -13.14 2.55 10.12
CA VAL A 138 -12.50 1.26 10.37
C VAL A 138 -11.63 0.87 9.17
N ALA A 139 -10.45 0.29 9.44
CA ALA A 139 -9.54 -0.20 8.42
C ALA A 139 -9.96 -1.55 7.85
N ASN A 140 -10.59 -2.39 8.68
CA ASN A 140 -11.07 -3.71 8.29
C ASN A 140 -12.41 -4.00 8.98
N CYS A 141 -13.41 -4.46 8.23
CA CYS A 141 -14.73 -4.78 8.77
C CYS A 141 -14.83 -6.19 9.38
N HIS A 142 -13.78 -7.02 9.30
CA HIS A 142 -13.66 -8.36 9.90
C HIS A 142 -14.87 -9.28 9.66
N LYS A 143 -15.39 -9.27 8.42
CA LYS A 143 -16.59 -10.02 7.99
C LYS A 143 -17.87 -9.69 8.77
N VAL A 144 -17.87 -8.63 9.56
CA VAL A 144 -19.07 -8.10 10.20
C VAL A 144 -20.03 -7.61 9.10
N PRO A 145 -21.34 -7.86 9.23
CA PRO A 145 -22.34 -7.43 8.24
C PRO A 145 -22.23 -5.94 7.88
N THR A 146 -22.37 -5.62 6.59
CA THR A 146 -22.12 -4.29 6.04
C THR A 146 -23.14 -3.24 6.48
N ASP A 147 -24.35 -3.65 6.87
CA ASP A 147 -25.41 -2.81 7.44
C ASP A 147 -25.03 -2.20 8.80
N LYS A 148 -23.99 -2.73 9.46
CA LYS A 148 -23.43 -2.16 10.69
C LYS A 148 -22.45 -1.01 10.45
N PHE A 149 -22.16 -0.69 9.20
CA PHE A 149 -21.21 0.36 8.83
C PHE A 149 -21.89 1.40 7.95
N LEU A 150 -21.61 2.68 8.23
CA LEU A 150 -21.92 3.74 7.30
C LEU A 150 -20.83 3.75 6.23
N LYS A 151 -21.21 3.44 4.99
CA LYS A 151 -20.31 3.50 3.85
C LYS A 151 -20.40 4.87 3.18
N ARG A 152 -19.26 5.49 2.90
CA ARG A 152 -19.20 6.80 2.24
C ARG A 152 -17.98 6.91 1.33
N LEU A 153 -18.14 7.64 0.23
CA LEU A 153 -17.03 8.01 -0.65
C LEU A 153 -16.39 9.29 -0.11
N LEU A 154 -15.07 9.29 0.09
CA LEU A 154 -14.33 10.49 0.44
C LEU A 154 -14.35 11.49 -0.72
N SER A 155 -14.38 12.79 -0.40
CA SER A 155 -14.11 13.84 -1.39
C SER A 155 -12.62 13.91 -1.73
N VAL A 156 -12.27 14.60 -2.83
CA VAL A 156 -10.86 14.82 -3.21
C VAL A 156 -10.15 15.60 -2.10
N GLU A 157 -10.78 16.64 -1.57
CA GLU A 157 -10.27 17.50 -0.50
C GLU A 157 -9.98 16.70 0.77
N GLU A 158 -10.89 15.82 1.19
CA GLU A 158 -10.68 14.98 2.37
C GLU A 158 -9.47 14.05 2.21
N VAL A 159 -9.26 13.49 1.01
CA VAL A 159 -8.09 12.65 0.73
C VAL A 159 -6.81 13.46 0.74
N VAL A 160 -6.80 14.64 0.13
CA VAL A 160 -5.65 15.54 0.11
C VAL A 160 -5.29 15.96 1.53
N ASP A 161 -6.27 16.47 2.30
CA ASP A 161 -6.03 17.00 3.65
C ASP A 161 -5.50 15.93 4.60
N VAL A 162 -6.08 14.71 4.57
CA VAL A 162 -5.66 13.63 5.46
C VAL A 162 -4.26 13.11 5.13
N LEU A 163 -3.94 12.95 3.84
CA LEU A 163 -2.64 12.47 3.40
C LEU A 163 -1.57 13.55 3.52
N GLU A 164 -1.85 14.80 3.16
CA GLU A 164 -0.91 15.91 3.29
C GLU A 164 -0.50 16.08 4.76
N LYS A 165 -1.47 16.10 5.68
CA LYS A 165 -1.20 16.16 7.12
C LYS A 165 -0.31 15.00 7.57
N SER A 166 -0.71 13.76 7.24
CA SER A 166 0.00 12.56 7.65
C SER A 166 1.43 12.50 7.10
N LEU A 167 1.63 12.88 5.84
CA LEU A 167 2.95 12.94 5.20
C LEU A 167 3.82 14.02 5.84
N ARG A 168 3.28 15.21 6.13
CA ARG A 168 4.02 16.27 6.83
C ARG A 168 4.48 15.82 8.22
N GLU A 169 3.61 15.19 9.00
CA GLU A 169 3.96 14.64 10.32
C GLU A 169 5.02 13.52 10.20
N THR A 170 4.91 12.67 9.19
CA THR A 170 5.89 11.60 8.93
C THR A 170 7.26 12.17 8.56
N ILE A 171 7.29 13.21 7.73
CA ILE A 171 8.53 13.88 7.31
C ILE A 171 9.14 14.68 8.46
N LEU A 172 8.34 15.22 9.39
CA LEU A 172 8.86 15.82 10.62
C LEU A 172 9.59 14.80 11.49
N LEU A 173 9.09 13.56 11.56
CA LEU A 173 9.78 12.47 12.25
C LEU A 173 11.08 12.06 11.55
N ASN A 174 11.07 12.06 10.22
CA ASN A 174 12.21 11.66 9.39
C ASN A 174 12.37 12.63 8.18
N PRO A 175 13.16 13.71 8.32
CA PRO A 175 13.30 14.74 7.28
C PRO A 175 13.97 14.26 5.97
N GLY A 176 14.64 13.11 5.99
CA GLY A 176 15.27 12.53 4.80
C GLY A 176 14.34 11.68 3.93
N LEU A 177 13.11 11.43 4.40
CA LEU A 177 12.16 10.50 3.80
C LEU A 177 11.61 11.02 2.45
N HIS A 178 11.71 10.18 1.42
CA HIS A 178 11.05 10.38 0.13
C HIS A 178 9.73 9.62 0.09
N CYS A 179 8.73 10.14 -0.62
CA CYS A 179 7.40 9.53 -0.66
C CYS A 179 7.04 9.13 -2.08
N LEU A 180 6.67 7.87 -2.29
CA LEU A 180 6.15 7.38 -3.56
C LEU A 180 4.71 6.92 -3.35
N VAL A 181 3.78 7.53 -4.07
CA VAL A 181 2.36 7.21 -4.02
C VAL A 181 1.97 6.52 -5.31
N THR A 182 1.14 5.48 -5.20
CA THR A 182 0.59 4.77 -6.34
C THR A 182 -0.85 4.39 -6.07
N ILE A 183 -1.62 4.20 -7.13
CA ILE A 183 -3.00 3.75 -7.04
C ILE A 183 -3.03 2.28 -7.43
N SER A 184 -3.65 1.47 -6.57
CA SER A 184 -3.75 0.04 -6.78
C SER A 184 -4.51 -0.26 -8.08
N PRO A 185 -3.99 -1.11 -8.97
CA PRO A 185 -4.70 -1.56 -10.16
C PRO A 185 -5.82 -2.58 -9.86
N VAL A 186 -5.92 -3.05 -8.61
CA VAL A 186 -6.96 -4.00 -8.18
C VAL A 186 -8.34 -3.33 -8.27
N ARG A 187 -9.28 -4.04 -8.90
CA ARG A 187 -10.66 -3.58 -9.10
C ARG A 187 -11.52 -3.88 -7.88
N HIS A 188 -12.05 -2.87 -7.20
CA HIS A 188 -12.96 -3.06 -6.07
C HIS A 188 -14.41 -3.27 -6.56
N LEU A 189 -14.67 -4.39 -7.24
CA LEU A 189 -15.96 -4.66 -7.90
C LEU A 189 -17.12 -5.01 -6.96
N ARG A 190 -16.86 -5.24 -5.67
CA ARG A 190 -17.92 -5.51 -4.68
C ARG A 190 -18.99 -4.41 -4.66
N ASP A 191 -18.60 -3.20 -5.03
CA ASP A 191 -19.45 -2.01 -5.05
C ASP A 191 -19.98 -1.64 -6.45
N GLY A 192 -19.58 -2.40 -7.48
CA GLY A 192 -19.90 -2.14 -8.87
C GLY A 192 -18.84 -1.31 -9.60
N PHE A 193 -18.86 -1.39 -10.94
CA PHE A 193 -17.89 -0.73 -11.81
C PHE A 193 -17.92 0.80 -11.70
N VAL A 194 -19.12 1.38 -11.63
CA VAL A 194 -19.30 2.84 -11.53
C VAL A 194 -18.68 3.37 -10.25
N GLU A 195 -18.95 2.72 -9.12
CA GLU A 195 -18.41 3.11 -7.82
C GLU A 195 -16.89 2.91 -7.74
N ASN A 196 -16.38 1.79 -8.26
CA ASN A 196 -14.93 1.60 -8.37
C ASN A 196 -14.28 2.74 -9.17
N ASN A 197 -14.82 3.11 -10.33
CA ASN A 197 -14.26 4.16 -11.16
C ASN A 197 -14.33 5.53 -10.49
N ARG A 198 -15.45 5.86 -9.82
CA ARG A 198 -15.57 7.09 -9.01
C ARG A 198 -14.50 7.13 -7.92
N SER A 199 -14.35 6.04 -7.18
CA SER A 199 -13.32 5.90 -6.15
C SER A 199 -11.91 6.09 -6.72
N LYS A 200 -11.56 5.43 -7.82
CA LYS A 200 -10.24 5.60 -8.46
C LYS A 200 -10.03 7.02 -8.96
N ALA A 201 -11.05 7.64 -9.57
CA ALA A 201 -10.99 9.03 -10.02
C ALA A 201 -10.73 10.01 -8.86
N THR A 202 -11.39 9.84 -7.72
CA THR A 202 -11.11 10.62 -6.50
C THR A 202 -9.64 10.48 -6.09
N LEU A 203 -9.11 9.25 -6.04
CA LEU A 203 -7.72 9.03 -5.66
C LEU A 203 -6.74 9.63 -6.67
N ILE A 204 -7.00 9.51 -7.98
CA ILE A 204 -6.15 10.08 -9.04
C ILE A 204 -6.04 11.60 -8.87
N LEU A 205 -7.19 12.28 -8.73
CA LEU A 205 -7.21 13.73 -8.56
C LEU A 205 -6.53 14.17 -7.25
N ALA A 206 -6.76 13.45 -6.16
CA ALA A 206 -6.14 13.78 -4.89
C ALA A 206 -4.61 13.58 -4.90
N VAL A 207 -4.13 12.52 -5.56
CA VAL A 207 -2.69 12.24 -5.67
C VAL A 207 -1.99 13.26 -6.58
N GLU A 208 -2.64 13.70 -7.65
CA GLU A 208 -2.13 14.78 -8.50
C GLU A 208 -1.95 16.08 -7.69
N GLU A 209 -2.97 16.47 -6.92
CA GLU A 209 -2.92 17.65 -6.07
C GLU A 209 -1.84 17.53 -4.97
N LEU A 210 -1.69 16.35 -4.36
CA LEU A 210 -0.64 16.08 -3.38
C LEU A 210 0.76 16.24 -3.98
N CYS A 211 1.00 15.68 -5.17
CA CYS A 211 2.29 15.81 -5.87
C CYS A 211 2.59 17.28 -6.22
N ARG A 212 1.55 18.08 -6.53
CA ARG A 212 1.69 19.52 -6.80
C ARG A 212 2.04 20.31 -5.54
N ARG A 213 1.45 19.96 -4.39
CA ARG A 213 1.68 20.65 -3.10
C ARG A 213 2.98 20.24 -2.41
N MET A 214 3.45 19.01 -2.64
CA MET A 214 4.57 18.41 -1.91
C MET A 214 5.62 17.87 -2.89
N PRO A 215 6.70 18.62 -3.19
CA PRO A 215 7.72 18.22 -4.16
C PRO A 215 8.46 16.89 -3.85
N GLN A 216 8.43 16.43 -2.60
CA GLN A 216 9.00 15.14 -2.18
C GLN A 216 8.07 13.94 -2.40
N VAL A 217 6.85 14.17 -2.91
CA VAL A 217 5.86 13.15 -3.21
C VAL A 217 5.86 12.87 -4.71
N PHE A 218 6.08 11.62 -5.07
CA PHE A 218 6.16 11.17 -6.46
C PHE A 218 5.02 10.20 -6.76
N TYR A 219 4.40 10.34 -7.92
CA TYR A 219 3.40 9.38 -8.38
C TYR A 219 4.03 8.29 -9.26
N PHE A 220 3.77 7.03 -8.93
CA PHE A 220 4.03 5.89 -9.81
C PHE A 220 2.72 5.34 -10.39
N PRO A 221 2.55 5.28 -11.72
CA PRO A 221 1.26 5.02 -12.38
C PRO A 221 0.97 3.51 -12.57
N ALA A 222 0.95 2.73 -11.48
CA ALA A 222 0.66 1.30 -11.53
C ALA A 222 -0.77 1.00 -12.03
N TYR A 223 -1.73 1.87 -11.70
CA TYR A 223 -3.11 1.75 -12.14
C TYR A 223 -3.21 1.82 -13.66
N GLU A 224 -2.65 2.86 -14.27
CA GLU A 224 -2.70 3.13 -15.70
C GLU A 224 -1.92 2.07 -16.50
N LEU A 225 -0.78 1.59 -15.97
CA LEU A 225 -0.02 0.49 -16.60
C LEU A 225 -0.88 -0.76 -16.81
N ILE A 226 -1.80 -1.06 -15.89
CA ILE A 226 -2.66 -2.24 -16.00
C ILE A 226 -3.95 -1.91 -16.75
N ILE A 227 -4.60 -0.79 -16.42
CA ILE A 227 -5.94 -0.47 -16.91
C ILE A 227 -5.90 0.09 -18.33
N ASP A 228 -4.90 0.89 -18.70
CA ASP A 228 -4.85 1.61 -19.97
C ASP A 228 -3.84 1.04 -20.96
N ASP A 229 -2.67 0.58 -20.48
CA ASP A 229 -1.65 -0.02 -21.34
C ASP A 229 -1.93 -1.51 -21.59
N LEU A 230 -2.01 -2.34 -20.54
CA LEU A 230 -2.33 -3.75 -20.69
C LEU A 230 -3.78 -3.99 -21.14
N ARG A 231 -4.74 -3.30 -20.51
CA ARG A 231 -6.13 -3.07 -20.97
C ARG A 231 -6.95 -4.31 -21.38
N ASP A 232 -6.64 -5.50 -20.85
CA ASP A 232 -7.30 -6.75 -21.23
C ASP A 232 -7.48 -7.69 -20.02
N TYR A 233 -8.61 -8.42 -19.96
CA TYR A 233 -8.91 -9.38 -18.89
C TYR A 233 -7.90 -10.54 -18.79
N ARG A 234 -7.16 -10.85 -19.85
CA ARG A 234 -6.05 -11.82 -19.82
C ARG A 234 -4.93 -11.47 -18.84
N PHE A 235 -4.90 -10.23 -18.36
CA PHE A 235 -3.95 -9.72 -17.37
C PHE A 235 -4.51 -9.72 -15.94
N PHE A 236 -5.71 -10.25 -15.74
CA PHE A 236 -6.32 -10.45 -14.44
C PHE A 236 -6.29 -11.94 -14.06
N ALA A 237 -6.36 -12.20 -12.75
CA ALA A 237 -6.50 -13.54 -12.19
C ALA A 237 -7.93 -14.06 -12.41
N GLU A 238 -8.19 -15.28 -11.94
CA GLU A 238 -9.50 -15.95 -12.11
C GLU A 238 -10.68 -15.16 -11.55
N ASP A 239 -10.44 -14.31 -10.53
CA ASP A 239 -11.45 -13.43 -9.94
C ASP A 239 -11.76 -12.18 -10.77
N MET A 240 -11.05 -11.96 -11.88
CA MET A 240 -11.18 -10.81 -12.79
C MET A 240 -10.98 -9.44 -12.11
N VAL A 241 -10.40 -9.44 -10.91
CA VAL A 241 -10.23 -8.28 -10.03
C VAL A 241 -8.77 -7.99 -9.78
N HIS A 242 -8.00 -9.02 -9.42
CA HIS A 242 -6.57 -8.88 -9.15
C HIS A 242 -5.77 -9.04 -10.44
N PRO A 243 -4.70 -8.25 -10.62
CA PRO A 243 -3.73 -8.52 -11.68
C PRO A 243 -3.12 -9.92 -11.51
N ASN A 244 -2.91 -10.63 -12.61
CA ASN A 244 -2.20 -11.91 -12.56
C ASN A 244 -0.68 -11.71 -12.52
N TYR A 245 0.04 -12.83 -12.54
CA TYR A 245 1.50 -12.83 -12.51
C TYR A 245 2.11 -12.00 -13.64
N ALA A 246 1.67 -12.19 -14.89
CA ALA A 246 2.22 -11.47 -16.04
C ALA A 246 2.03 -9.95 -15.93
N ALA A 247 0.85 -9.51 -15.47
CA ALA A 247 0.57 -8.10 -15.25
C ALA A 247 1.41 -7.51 -14.11
N THR A 248 1.57 -8.25 -13.02
CA THR A 248 2.40 -7.83 -11.87
C THR A 248 3.88 -7.81 -12.24
N GLN A 249 4.35 -8.72 -13.10
CA GLN A 249 5.71 -8.65 -13.67
C GLN A 249 5.89 -7.42 -14.54
N TYR A 250 4.92 -7.11 -15.39
CA TYR A 250 4.99 -5.92 -16.24
C TYR A 250 5.12 -4.62 -15.42
N VAL A 251 4.32 -4.46 -14.37
CA VAL A 251 4.46 -3.31 -13.46
C VAL A 251 5.80 -3.30 -12.76
N TRP A 252 6.30 -4.45 -12.33
CA TRP A 252 7.62 -4.58 -11.72
C TRP A 252 8.75 -4.16 -12.65
N GLU A 253 8.72 -4.55 -13.92
CA GLU A 253 9.70 -4.16 -14.92
C GLU A 253 9.68 -2.63 -15.13
N LYS A 254 8.49 -2.03 -15.30
CA LYS A 254 8.35 -0.57 -15.40
C LYS A 254 8.82 0.14 -14.13
N PHE A 255 8.54 -0.41 -12.96
CA PHE A 255 9.03 0.12 -11.68
C PHE A 255 10.55 0.05 -11.61
N ARG A 256 11.14 -1.11 -11.94
CA ARG A 256 12.58 -1.32 -11.98
C ARG A 256 13.27 -0.30 -12.87
N ASP A 257 12.75 -0.10 -14.08
CA ASP A 257 13.38 0.72 -15.10
C ASP A 257 13.23 2.24 -14.85
N THR A 258 12.28 2.65 -14.00
CA THR A 258 11.99 4.08 -13.75
C THR A 258 12.27 4.53 -12.33
N CYS A 259 12.35 3.62 -11.36
CA CYS A 259 12.58 3.95 -9.97
C CYS A 259 13.99 3.61 -9.47
N PHE A 260 14.74 2.75 -10.16
CA PHE A 260 16.11 2.39 -9.77
C PHE A 260 17.16 3.01 -10.68
N ASP A 261 18.37 3.19 -10.15
CA ASP A 261 19.54 3.53 -10.97
C ASP A 261 20.14 2.28 -11.65
N LYS A 262 21.03 2.51 -12.62
CA LYS A 262 21.66 1.42 -13.39
C LYS A 262 22.48 0.47 -12.51
N ALA A 263 23.10 0.99 -11.45
CA ALA A 263 23.91 0.19 -10.54
C ALA A 263 23.03 -0.78 -9.74
N CYS A 264 21.91 -0.29 -9.23
CA CYS A 264 20.89 -1.08 -8.57
C CYS A 264 20.33 -2.14 -9.52
N ILE A 265 19.93 -1.77 -10.74
CA ILE A 265 19.41 -2.74 -11.73
C ILE A 265 20.41 -3.88 -11.98
N GLY A 266 21.69 -3.56 -12.24
CA GLY A 266 22.71 -4.58 -12.46
C GLY A 266 22.94 -5.49 -11.24
N LEU A 267 22.73 -4.98 -10.02
CA LEU A 267 22.74 -5.79 -8.81
C LEU A 267 21.52 -6.71 -8.71
N LEU A 268 20.32 -6.24 -9.10
CA LEU A 268 19.11 -7.05 -9.12
C LEU A 268 19.26 -8.26 -10.04
N ASP A 269 19.83 -8.08 -11.23
CA ASP A 269 20.05 -9.16 -12.20
C ASP A 269 20.96 -10.25 -11.62
N ARG A 270 22.07 -9.85 -10.98
CA ARG A 270 22.98 -10.79 -10.29
C ARG A 270 22.32 -11.51 -9.12
N ILE A 271 21.47 -10.82 -8.36
CA ILE A 271 20.72 -11.45 -7.27
C ILE A 271 19.73 -12.47 -7.83
N ALA A 272 19.05 -12.16 -8.92
CA ALA A 272 18.10 -13.06 -9.57
C ALA A 272 18.79 -14.36 -10.04
N GLU A 273 19.97 -14.27 -10.65
CA GLU A 273 20.78 -15.44 -11.04
C GLU A 273 21.10 -16.34 -9.84
N ILE A 274 21.56 -15.75 -8.72
CA ILE A 274 21.91 -16.49 -7.51
C ILE A 274 20.68 -17.15 -6.88
N VAL A 275 19.57 -16.41 -6.77
CA VAL A 275 18.33 -16.94 -6.18
C VAL A 275 17.77 -18.07 -7.03
N GLN A 276 17.78 -17.93 -8.35
CA GLN A 276 17.38 -18.99 -9.27
C GLN A 276 18.25 -20.23 -9.09
N ALA A 277 19.59 -20.09 -9.09
CA ALA A 277 20.51 -21.19 -8.89
C ALA A 277 20.31 -21.90 -7.53
N ALA A 278 19.97 -21.15 -6.47
CA ALA A 278 19.66 -21.72 -5.16
C ALA A 278 18.34 -22.50 -5.12
N SER A 279 17.35 -22.09 -5.92
CA SER A 279 16.02 -22.74 -5.99
C SER A 279 15.97 -24.00 -6.84
N HIS A 280 16.99 -24.25 -7.67
CA HIS A 280 17.12 -25.47 -8.49
C HIS A 280 17.79 -26.64 -7.73
N LYS A 281 17.93 -26.54 -6.41
CA LYS A 281 18.32 -27.64 -5.51
C LYS A 281 17.11 -28.23 -4.82
#